data_AF-A0A1I1P061-F1
#
_entry.id   AF-A0A1I1P061-F1
#
_cell.length_a   1.000
_cell.length_b   1.000
_cell.length_c   1.000
_cell.angle_alpha   90.00
_cell.angle_beta   90.00
_cell.angle_gamma   90.00
#
_symmetry.space_group_name_H-M   'P 1'
#
loop_
_entity.id
_entity.type
_entity.pdbx_description
1 polymer ?
#
loop_
_entity_poly.entity_id
_entity_poly.type
_entity_poly.pdbx_seq_one_letter_code
_entity_poly.pdbx_strand_id
1 'polypeptide(L)'
;MGFTIGSGLREVRELRLVTGRPRRARRGGHAPQATAAAEYTARWGWDVRPGARARRFPGGRVECSCGADCGAPGAHPLPAGEVIPAGSSPAQAVRAWTRTPGAAVLLPTGRMFDVIEVPAGAGRRALLRMERMGLPLGPVAESPAGRMWFFVAPGAAGEVPRLQHRMGWPDGLPDRLGLRVLGPGCHVPAPPSDHGGRGHVRWLRPPSPEAAARPPQARLLLGALAYACHTRAGTGGAPPHGPPLGPLVGPRG
;
A
#
# COMPACT_ATOMS: atom_id res chain seq x y z
N MET A 1 -73.72 4.43 31.10
CA MET A 1 -73.83 4.37 29.62
C MET A 1 -72.44 4.72 29.09
N GLY A 2 -71.66 3.87 28.43
CA GLY A 2 -71.95 2.73 27.56
C GLY A 2 -71.04 2.92 26.33
N PHE A 3 -69.82 2.37 26.38
CA PHE A 3 -68.86 2.30 25.27
C PHE A 3 -69.38 1.36 24.17
N THR A 4 -69.02 1.59 22.90
CA THR A 4 -68.33 0.54 22.09
C THR A 4 -67.68 1.08 20.82
N ILE A 5 -66.36 0.87 20.72
CA ILE A 5 -65.52 0.97 19.53
C ILE A 5 -65.49 -0.42 18.87
N GLY A 6 -65.40 -0.44 17.54
CA GLY A 6 -65.55 -1.60 16.68
C GLY A 6 -64.68 -2.83 17.01
N SER A 7 -65.37 -3.97 16.97
CA SER A 7 -64.97 -5.26 16.38
C SER A 7 -63.89 -5.17 15.29
N GLY A 8 -62.97 -6.12 15.12
CA GLY A 8 -62.84 -7.45 15.70
C GLY A 8 -61.69 -8.17 14.98
N LEU A 9 -60.93 -8.93 15.77
CA LEU A 9 -59.73 -9.68 15.41
C LEU A 9 -60.10 -11.03 14.76
N ARG A 10 -59.31 -11.50 13.79
CA ARG A 10 -58.69 -12.86 13.68
C ARG A 10 -58.50 -13.29 12.22
N GLU A 11 -57.25 -13.50 11.81
CA GLU A 11 -56.76 -14.84 11.49
C GLU A 11 -55.23 -14.91 11.54
N VAL A 12 -54.72 -16.03 12.03
CA VAL A 12 -53.30 -16.32 12.33
C VAL A 12 -53.01 -17.75 11.88
N ARG A 13 -51.77 -17.97 11.41
CA ARG A 13 -51.08 -19.23 11.00
C ARG A 13 -51.19 -19.51 9.49
N GLU A 14 -50.10 -19.82 8.78
CA GLU A 14 -49.03 -20.76 9.14
C GLU A 14 -47.59 -20.31 8.82
N LEU A 15 -46.68 -20.73 9.70
CA LEU A 15 -45.24 -20.84 9.47
C LEU A 15 -44.94 -22.05 8.58
N ARG A 16 -44.07 -21.89 7.58
CA ARG A 16 -42.99 -22.87 7.34
C ARG A 16 -41.67 -22.18 7.08
N LEU A 17 -40.82 -22.30 8.10
CA LEU A 17 -39.39 -22.12 8.07
C LEU A 17 -38.77 -22.94 6.94
N VAL A 18 -38.30 -22.27 5.89
CA VAL A 18 -37.14 -22.77 5.13
C VAL A 18 -35.96 -21.90 5.55
N THR A 19 -35.38 -22.27 6.70
CA THR A 19 -34.02 -21.90 7.08
C THR A 19 -33.03 -22.60 6.14
N GLY A 20 -33.06 -22.23 4.87
CA GLY A 20 -31.94 -22.45 3.96
C GLY A 20 -30.96 -21.32 4.17
N ARG A 21 -30.12 -21.39 5.22
CA ARG A 21 -28.90 -20.58 5.30
C ARG A 21 -28.23 -20.70 3.93
N PRO A 22 -28.05 -19.62 3.14
CA PRO A 22 -27.23 -19.75 1.95
C PRO A 22 -25.87 -20.19 2.47
N ARG A 23 -25.48 -21.43 2.12
CA ARG A 23 -24.12 -21.91 2.33
C ARG A 23 -23.26 -20.82 1.71
N ARG A 24 -22.55 -20.05 2.54
CA ARG A 24 -21.51 -19.15 2.09
C ARG A 24 -20.52 -20.05 1.37
N ALA A 25 -20.72 -20.21 0.07
CA ALA A 25 -19.71 -20.73 -0.82
C ALA A 25 -18.49 -19.87 -0.52
N ARG A 26 -17.44 -20.49 0.01
CA ARG A 26 -16.13 -19.89 0.18
C ARG A 26 -15.63 -19.50 -1.22
N ARG A 27 -16.14 -18.39 -1.76
CA ARG A 27 -15.63 -17.77 -2.99
C ARG A 27 -14.27 -17.18 -2.62
N GLY A 28 -13.25 -17.82 -3.18
CA GLY A 28 -11.81 -17.70 -2.90
C GLY A 28 -11.31 -16.37 -2.37
N GLY A 29 -10.47 -16.45 -1.34
CA GLY A 29 -9.63 -15.35 -0.85
C GLY A 29 -8.59 -14.82 -1.85
N HIS A 30 -8.71 -15.16 -3.14
CA HIS A 30 -7.89 -14.69 -4.26
C HIS A 30 -8.56 -13.57 -5.07
N ALA A 31 -9.87 -13.35 -4.91
CA ALA A 31 -10.62 -12.34 -5.66
C ALA A 31 -10.15 -10.89 -5.43
N PRO A 32 -9.80 -10.46 -4.19
CA PRO A 32 -9.45 -9.06 -3.96
C PRO A 32 -8.16 -8.61 -4.67
N GLN A 33 -7.13 -9.45 -4.71
CA GLN A 33 -5.84 -9.09 -5.30
C GLN A 33 -5.91 -9.05 -6.83
N ALA A 34 -6.61 -10.00 -7.45
CA ALA A 34 -6.81 -10.00 -8.90
C ALA A 34 -7.65 -8.79 -9.36
N THR A 35 -8.70 -8.43 -8.60
CA THR A 35 -9.49 -7.22 -8.86
C THR A 35 -8.66 -5.95 -8.67
N ALA A 36 -7.86 -5.86 -7.60
CA ALA A 36 -6.99 -4.72 -7.37
C ALA A 36 -5.93 -4.58 -8.48
N ALA A 37 -5.31 -5.68 -8.90
CA ALA A 37 -4.38 -5.68 -10.03
C ALA A 37 -5.03 -5.15 -11.31
N ALA A 38 -6.24 -5.61 -11.62
CA ALA A 38 -7.03 -5.09 -12.75
C ALA A 38 -7.35 -3.60 -12.61
N GLU A 39 -7.69 -3.10 -11.43
CA GLU A 39 -7.93 -1.68 -11.21
C GLU A 39 -6.65 -0.85 -11.39
N TYR A 40 -5.53 -1.28 -10.80
CA TYR A 40 -4.24 -0.59 -10.94
C TYR A 40 -3.79 -0.50 -12.40
N THR A 41 -3.91 -1.59 -13.18
CA THR A 41 -3.48 -1.57 -14.57
C THR A 41 -4.45 -0.82 -15.48
N ALA A 42 -5.76 -1.08 -15.35
CA ALA A 42 -6.75 -0.57 -16.31
C ALA A 42 -7.23 0.84 -15.98
N ARG A 43 -7.40 1.17 -14.69
CA ARG A 43 -7.97 2.45 -14.26
C ARG A 43 -6.90 3.48 -13.94
N TRP A 44 -5.87 3.06 -13.21
CA TRP A 44 -4.80 3.96 -12.77
C TRP A 44 -3.62 4.03 -13.75
N GLY A 45 -3.55 3.09 -14.70
CA GLY A 45 -2.49 3.06 -15.71
C GLY A 45 -1.14 2.74 -15.10
N TRP A 46 -1.10 1.89 -14.08
CA TRP A 46 0.12 1.51 -13.37
C TRP A 46 0.49 0.06 -13.64
N ASP A 47 1.78 -0.20 -13.80
CA ASP A 47 2.31 -1.56 -13.77
C ASP A 47 2.04 -2.21 -12.40
N VAL A 48 1.74 -3.51 -12.45
CA VAL A 48 1.55 -4.33 -11.26
C VAL A 48 2.43 -5.57 -11.37
N ARG A 49 3.01 -6.02 -10.26
CA ARG A 49 3.73 -7.28 -10.20
C ARG A 49 3.26 -8.15 -9.02
N PRO A 50 3.11 -9.47 -9.21
CA PRO A 50 2.90 -10.39 -8.10
C PRO A 50 4.10 -10.41 -7.14
N GLY A 51 3.83 -10.20 -5.86
CA GLY A 51 4.81 -10.21 -4.77
C GLY A 51 4.67 -11.41 -3.85
N ALA A 52 5.77 -11.74 -3.17
CA ALA A 52 5.75 -12.72 -2.11
C ALA A 52 4.83 -12.25 -0.99
N ARG A 53 4.20 -13.21 -0.30
CA ARG A 53 3.41 -12.94 0.90
C ARG A 53 4.16 -13.48 2.11
N ALA A 54 3.97 -12.86 3.25
CA ALA A 54 4.48 -13.36 4.52
C ALA A 54 3.34 -13.65 5.48
N ARG A 55 3.50 -14.70 6.26
CA ARG A 55 2.64 -15.00 7.41
C ARG A 55 3.48 -14.89 8.67
N ARG A 56 3.00 -14.08 9.62
CA ARG A 56 3.58 -13.98 10.96
C ARG A 56 2.80 -14.88 11.92
N PHE A 57 3.53 -15.65 12.72
CA PHE A 57 2.97 -16.55 13.73
C PHE A 57 3.19 -15.98 15.14
N PRO A 58 2.41 -16.45 16.13
CA PRO A 58 2.74 -16.23 17.54
C PRO A 58 4.20 -16.65 17.84
N GLY A 59 4.89 -15.91 18.69
CA GLY A 59 6.32 -16.13 18.97
C GLY A 59 7.28 -15.48 17.96
N GLY A 60 6.77 -14.71 17.00
CA GLY A 60 7.59 -13.83 16.15
C GLY A 60 8.15 -14.47 14.88
N ARG A 61 7.97 -15.79 14.68
CA ARG A 61 8.33 -16.49 13.44
C ARG A 61 7.59 -15.92 12.24
N VAL A 62 8.30 -15.73 11.13
CA VAL A 62 7.75 -15.26 9.86
C VAL A 62 8.08 -16.26 8.77
N GLU A 63 7.07 -16.70 8.04
CA GLU A 63 7.26 -17.55 6.85
C GLU A 63 6.93 -16.73 5.60
N CYS A 64 7.90 -16.62 4.70
CA CYS A 64 7.67 -16.03 3.39
C CYS A 64 7.28 -17.11 2.39
N SER A 65 6.39 -16.80 1.44
CA SER A 65 6.01 -17.74 0.38
C SER A 65 7.15 -18.12 -0.56
N CYS A 66 8.31 -17.47 -0.47
CA CYS A 66 9.53 -17.84 -1.19
C CYS A 66 10.46 -18.77 -0.39
N GLY A 67 10.27 -18.93 0.93
CA GLY A 67 11.15 -19.70 1.81
C GLY A 67 11.31 -19.10 3.22
N ALA A 68 11.93 -19.87 4.12
CA ALA A 68 12.13 -19.49 5.53
C ALA A 68 13.24 -18.43 5.73
N ASP A 69 14.33 -18.49 4.95
CA ASP A 69 15.50 -17.60 5.08
C ASP A 69 15.37 -16.31 4.25
N CYS A 70 14.16 -15.78 4.13
CA CYS A 70 13.89 -14.60 3.33
C CYS A 70 14.37 -13.32 4.05
N GLY A 71 15.28 -12.56 3.43
CA GLY A 71 15.76 -11.27 3.96
C GLY A 71 14.74 -10.13 3.92
N ALA A 72 13.64 -10.26 3.16
CA ALA A 72 12.56 -9.27 3.12
C ALA A 72 11.17 -9.93 3.06
N PRO A 73 10.73 -10.66 4.11
CA PRO A 73 9.53 -11.46 4.05
C PRO A 73 8.31 -10.64 3.58
N GLY A 74 7.64 -11.10 2.52
CA GLY A 74 6.43 -10.47 1.99
C GLY A 74 6.63 -9.09 1.35
N ALA A 75 7.87 -8.69 1.08
CA ALA A 75 8.23 -7.36 0.58
C ALA A 75 9.17 -7.46 -0.64
N HIS A 76 8.98 -8.46 -1.51
CA HIS A 76 9.75 -8.62 -2.74
C HIS A 76 8.91 -9.29 -3.85
N PRO A 77 9.27 -9.13 -5.14
CA PRO A 77 8.58 -9.80 -6.24
C PRO A 77 8.68 -11.32 -6.14
N LEU A 78 7.65 -12.04 -6.60
CA LEU A 78 7.76 -13.47 -6.85
C LEU A 78 8.60 -13.69 -8.11
N PRO A 79 9.57 -14.63 -8.10
CA PRO A 79 10.33 -14.99 -9.30
C PRO A 79 9.42 -15.43 -10.46
N ALA A 80 8.37 -16.20 -10.17
CA ALA A 80 7.37 -16.65 -11.14
C ALA A 80 6.36 -15.57 -11.55
N GLY A 81 6.38 -14.38 -10.92
CA GLY A 81 5.44 -13.29 -11.18
C GLY A 81 5.99 -12.33 -12.22
N GLU A 82 5.44 -12.35 -13.43
CA GLU A 82 5.70 -11.35 -14.46
C GLU A 82 5.02 -10.01 -14.14
N VAL A 83 5.56 -8.92 -14.70
CA VAL A 83 4.91 -7.61 -14.64
C VAL A 83 3.67 -7.64 -15.54
N ILE A 84 2.54 -7.21 -14.99
CA ILE A 84 1.32 -6.92 -15.73
C ILE A 84 1.37 -5.43 -16.09
N PRO A 85 1.49 -5.09 -17.39
CA PRO A 85 1.74 -3.72 -17.79
C PRO A 85 0.53 -2.81 -17.58
N ALA A 86 0.82 -1.53 -17.32
CA ALA A 86 -0.14 -0.44 -17.39
C ALA A 86 -0.98 -0.52 -18.68
N GLY A 87 -2.28 -0.26 -18.58
CA GLY A 87 -3.21 -0.36 -19.70
C GLY A 87 -3.72 -1.77 -20.01
N SER A 88 -3.25 -2.81 -19.30
CA SER A 88 -3.84 -4.14 -19.41
C SER A 88 -5.32 -4.10 -19.05
N SER A 89 -6.17 -4.67 -19.91
CA SER A 89 -7.60 -4.78 -19.64
C SER A 89 -7.85 -5.59 -18.36
N PRO A 90 -8.98 -5.37 -17.66
CA PRO A 90 -9.30 -6.12 -16.45
C PRO A 90 -9.25 -7.64 -16.64
N ALA A 91 -9.71 -8.14 -17.80
CA ALA A 91 -9.69 -9.55 -18.12
C ALA A 91 -8.26 -10.10 -18.33
N GLN A 92 -7.37 -9.33 -18.95
CA GLN A 92 -5.94 -9.71 -19.09
C GLN A 92 -5.27 -9.75 -17.72
N ALA A 93 -5.47 -8.74 -16.88
CA ALA A 93 -4.89 -8.68 -15.54
C ALA A 93 -5.36 -9.84 -14.66
N VAL A 94 -6.66 -10.14 -14.64
CA VAL A 94 -7.21 -11.28 -13.88
C VAL A 94 -6.64 -12.61 -14.39
N ARG A 95 -6.57 -12.81 -15.72
CA ARG A 95 -5.95 -14.01 -16.31
C ARG A 95 -4.48 -14.15 -15.90
N ALA A 96 -3.69 -13.09 -16.00
CA ALA A 96 -2.29 -13.11 -15.57
C ALA A 96 -2.15 -13.45 -14.07
N TRP A 97 -3.06 -12.96 -13.22
CA TRP A 97 -3.06 -13.23 -11.78
C TRP A 97 -3.32 -14.70 -11.43
N THR A 98 -3.99 -15.47 -12.29
CA THR A 98 -4.26 -16.90 -12.05
C THR A 98 -2.99 -17.74 -11.86
N ARG A 99 -1.86 -17.31 -12.43
CA ARG A 99 -0.56 -17.98 -12.28
C ARG A 99 0.09 -17.77 -10.91
N THR A 100 -0.38 -16.78 -10.15
CA THR A 100 0.19 -16.39 -8.85
C THR A 100 -0.90 -16.19 -7.79
N PRO A 101 -1.73 -17.23 -7.52
CA PRO A 101 -2.86 -17.10 -6.62
C PRO A 101 -2.44 -16.72 -5.20
N GLY A 102 -3.04 -15.64 -4.68
CA GLY A 102 -2.76 -15.14 -3.33
C GLY A 102 -1.43 -14.38 -3.19
N ALA A 103 -0.74 -14.07 -4.30
CA ALA A 103 0.39 -13.16 -4.28
C ALA A 103 -0.02 -11.77 -3.76
N ALA A 104 0.93 -11.06 -3.14
CA ALA A 104 0.75 -9.64 -2.85
C ALA A 104 0.72 -8.84 -4.16
N VAL A 105 -0.03 -7.75 -4.19
CA VAL A 105 0.01 -6.76 -5.26
C VAL A 105 1.17 -5.81 -4.98
N LEU A 106 2.20 -5.84 -5.81
CA LEU A 106 3.30 -4.88 -5.75
C LEU A 106 3.17 -3.88 -6.91
N LEU A 107 3.49 -2.62 -6.62
CA LEU A 107 3.62 -1.59 -7.63
C LEU A 107 5.11 -1.27 -7.83
N PRO A 108 5.67 -1.51 -9.03
CA PRO A 108 7.03 -1.12 -9.36
C PRO A 108 7.19 0.40 -9.37
N THR A 109 8.25 0.91 -8.74
CA THR A 109 8.62 2.33 -8.78
C THR A 109 9.65 2.61 -9.88
N GLY A 110 9.84 3.87 -10.26
CA GLY A 110 10.81 4.30 -11.26
C GLY A 110 10.29 4.46 -12.68
N ARG A 111 9.05 4.06 -12.96
CA ARG A 111 8.43 4.21 -14.29
C ARG A 111 7.31 5.24 -14.29
N MET A 112 6.17 4.93 -13.68
CA MET A 112 5.04 5.86 -13.61
C MET A 112 5.14 6.84 -12.44
N PHE A 113 5.84 6.44 -11.38
CA PHE A 113 6.06 7.24 -10.17
C PHE A 113 7.28 6.73 -9.41
N ASP A 114 7.82 7.59 -8.56
CA ASP A 114 8.69 7.22 -7.46
C ASP A 114 7.92 7.35 -6.14
N VAL A 115 8.48 6.83 -5.05
CA VAL A 115 7.87 6.95 -3.72
C VAL A 115 8.85 7.57 -2.74
N ILE A 116 8.41 8.60 -2.01
CA ILE A 116 9.13 9.06 -0.82
C ILE A 116 8.57 8.33 0.39
N GLU A 117 9.41 7.51 1.01
CA GLU A 117 9.09 6.78 2.24
C GLU A 117 9.58 7.55 3.47
N VAL A 118 8.70 7.70 4.46
CA VAL A 118 9.01 8.33 5.76
C VAL A 118 8.39 7.54 6.92
N PRO A 119 8.83 7.77 8.18
CA PRO A 119 8.15 7.21 9.34
C PRO A 119 6.69 7.68 9.41
N ALA A 120 5.74 6.77 9.65
CA ALA A 120 4.31 7.06 9.60
C ALA A 120 3.90 8.21 10.54
N GLY A 121 4.49 8.29 11.74
CA GLY A 121 4.24 9.40 12.65
C GLY A 121 4.64 10.77 12.10
N ALA A 122 5.74 10.86 11.33
CA ALA A 122 6.14 12.10 10.67
C ALA A 122 5.27 12.37 9.43
N GLY A 123 5.05 11.34 8.62
CA GLY A 123 4.24 11.41 7.41
C GLY A 123 2.82 11.91 7.68
N ARG A 124 2.15 11.46 8.75
CA ARG A 124 0.79 11.94 9.08
C ARG A 124 0.76 13.44 9.39
N ARG A 125 1.73 13.94 10.16
CA ARG A 125 1.83 15.38 10.46
C ARG A 125 2.14 16.18 9.20
N ALA A 126 3.05 15.70 8.37
CA ALA A 126 3.37 16.32 7.10
C ALA A 126 2.14 16.37 6.18
N LEU A 127 1.42 15.25 6.03
CA LEU A 127 0.21 15.16 5.22
C LEU A 127 -0.82 16.22 5.62
N LEU A 128 -1.21 16.27 6.90
CA LEU A 128 -2.15 17.26 7.41
C LEU A 128 -1.69 18.71 7.20
N ARG A 129 -0.38 18.97 7.28
CA ARG A 129 0.16 20.30 7.02
C ARG A 129 0.13 20.64 5.54
N MET A 130 0.50 19.71 4.66
CA MET A 130 0.49 19.91 3.21
C MET A 130 -0.94 20.10 2.68
N GLU A 131 -1.91 19.35 3.20
CA GLU A 131 -3.34 19.51 2.88
C GLU A 131 -3.85 20.89 3.28
N ARG A 132 -3.55 21.36 4.49
CA ARG A 132 -3.92 22.72 4.95
C ARG A 132 -3.27 23.83 4.12
N MET A 133 -2.08 23.58 3.57
CA MET A 133 -1.38 24.54 2.71
C MET A 133 -1.81 24.44 1.24
N GLY A 134 -2.71 23.52 0.88
CA GLY A 134 -3.16 23.33 -0.50
C GLY A 134 -2.07 22.86 -1.46
N LEU A 135 -1.03 22.17 -0.95
CA LEU A 135 0.02 21.65 -1.82
C LEU A 135 -0.54 20.54 -2.74
N PRO A 136 -0.06 20.46 -4.00
CA PRO A 136 -0.46 19.39 -4.89
C PRO A 136 0.09 18.06 -4.35
N LEU A 137 -0.81 17.21 -3.86
CA LEU A 137 -0.49 15.92 -3.26
C LEU A 137 -0.90 14.78 -4.17
N GLY A 138 -0.05 13.77 -4.24
CA GLY A 138 -0.33 12.51 -4.91
C GLY A 138 -1.04 11.49 -4.00
N PRO A 139 -1.21 10.25 -4.48
CA PRO A 139 -1.60 9.13 -3.63
C PRO A 139 -0.67 9.01 -2.42
N VAL A 140 -1.24 8.65 -1.26
CA VAL A 140 -0.50 8.41 -0.04
C VAL A 140 -0.98 7.11 0.59
N ALA A 141 -0.07 6.16 0.78
CA ALA A 141 -0.34 4.91 1.46
C ALA A 141 0.36 4.86 2.82
N GLU A 142 -0.21 4.08 3.74
CA GLU A 142 0.43 3.73 5.00
C GLU A 142 0.60 2.22 5.11
N SER A 143 1.83 1.83 5.42
CA SER A 143 2.23 0.47 5.72
C SER A 143 1.98 0.14 7.20
N PRO A 144 1.52 -1.08 7.53
CA PRO A 144 1.43 -1.55 8.90
C PRO A 144 2.80 -1.65 9.60
N ALA A 145 3.91 -1.55 8.85
CA ALA A 145 5.26 -1.51 9.41
C ALA A 145 5.66 -0.10 9.90
N GLY A 146 4.72 0.82 10.08
CA GLY A 146 5.00 2.17 10.60
C GLY A 146 5.67 3.10 9.59
N ARG A 147 5.44 2.87 8.30
CA ARG A 147 5.97 3.68 7.19
C ARG A 147 4.83 4.30 6.39
N MET A 148 5.04 5.48 5.84
CA MET A 148 4.14 6.12 4.88
C MET A 148 4.85 6.33 3.55
N TRP A 149 4.11 6.16 2.47
CA TRP A 149 4.57 6.22 1.09
C TRP A 149 3.83 7.34 0.37
N PHE A 150 4.58 8.38 -0.02
CA PHE A 150 4.08 9.50 -0.82
C PHE A 150 4.49 9.27 -2.28
N PHE A 151 3.50 9.10 -3.15
CA PHE A 151 3.72 8.85 -4.57
C PHE A 151 4.01 10.19 -5.27
N VAL A 152 5.15 10.25 -5.96
CA VAL A 152 5.68 11.46 -6.61
C VAL A 152 6.09 11.15 -8.05
N ALA A 153 6.35 12.19 -8.83
CA ALA A 153 6.76 12.04 -10.22
C ALA A 153 8.02 11.15 -10.33
N PRO A 154 8.14 10.32 -11.38
CA PRO A 154 9.31 9.47 -11.58
C PRO A 154 10.58 10.33 -11.75
N GLY A 155 11.72 9.80 -11.33
CA GLY A 155 13.02 10.50 -11.36
C GLY A 155 13.38 11.23 -10.06
N ALA A 156 12.51 11.17 -9.05
CA ALA A 156 12.78 11.67 -7.70
C ALA A 156 14.05 11.03 -7.10
N ALA A 157 14.33 9.76 -7.39
CA ALA A 157 15.54 9.09 -6.88
C ALA A 157 16.85 9.74 -7.37
N GLY A 158 16.85 10.36 -8.57
CA GLY A 158 17.98 11.14 -9.08
C GLY A 158 17.93 12.64 -8.69
N GLU A 159 16.72 13.19 -8.55
CA GLU A 159 16.51 14.62 -8.22
C GLU A 159 16.82 14.92 -6.74
N VAL A 160 16.31 14.09 -5.82
CA VAL A 160 16.33 14.35 -4.38
C VAL A 160 17.75 14.47 -3.82
N PRO A 161 18.72 13.61 -4.14
CA PRO A 161 20.10 13.79 -3.68
C PRO A 161 20.70 15.14 -4.09
N ARG A 162 20.42 15.61 -5.31
CA ARG A 162 20.88 16.92 -5.80
C ARG A 162 20.21 18.06 -5.03
N LEU A 163 18.92 17.94 -4.72
CA LEU A 163 18.19 18.91 -3.90
C LEU A 163 18.76 18.99 -2.49
N GLN A 164 19.02 17.84 -1.86
CA GLN A 164 19.60 17.77 -0.51
C GLN A 164 20.97 18.46 -0.46
N HIS A 165 21.83 18.19 -1.44
CA HIS A 165 23.12 18.85 -1.58
C HIS A 165 22.96 20.38 -1.71
N ARG A 166 22.10 20.87 -2.61
CA ARG A 166 21.84 22.32 -2.77
C ARG A 166 21.26 22.98 -1.53
N MET A 167 20.51 22.25 -0.71
CA MET A 167 19.96 22.74 0.55
C MET A 167 20.97 22.66 1.71
N GLY A 168 22.20 22.21 1.48
CA GLY A 168 23.23 22.09 2.51
C GLY A 168 22.90 21.04 3.58
N TRP A 169 22.18 19.98 3.23
CA TRP A 169 21.90 18.91 4.18
C TRP A 169 23.20 18.18 4.55
N PRO A 170 23.45 17.92 5.85
CA PRO A 170 24.54 17.07 6.27
C PRO A 170 24.45 15.67 5.67
N ASP A 171 25.60 15.07 5.38
CA ASP A 171 25.67 13.69 4.91
C ASP A 171 25.00 12.72 5.89
N GLY A 172 24.24 11.76 5.35
CA GLY A 172 23.50 10.79 6.14
C GLY A 172 22.30 11.35 6.92
N LEU A 173 21.98 12.65 6.82
CA LEU A 173 20.75 13.21 7.41
C LEU A 173 19.49 12.46 6.96
N PRO A 174 19.27 12.11 5.68
CA PRO A 174 18.07 11.37 5.26
C PRO A 174 17.89 10.05 6.00
N ASP A 175 18.98 9.30 6.20
CA ASP A 175 18.94 8.02 6.92
C ASP A 175 18.59 8.22 8.40
N ARG A 176 19.17 9.25 9.04
CA ARG A 176 18.82 9.65 10.42
C ARG A 176 17.35 10.07 10.55
N LEU A 177 16.80 10.69 9.52
CA LEU A 177 15.37 11.05 9.43
C LEU A 177 14.48 9.85 9.08
N GLY A 178 15.07 8.73 8.67
CA GLY A 178 14.36 7.59 8.09
C GLY A 178 13.60 7.96 6.82
N LEU A 179 14.07 8.94 6.05
CA LEU A 179 13.52 9.39 4.78
C LEU A 179 14.27 8.72 3.63
N ARG A 180 13.55 8.02 2.76
CA ARG A 180 14.13 7.29 1.62
C ARG A 180 13.32 7.55 0.36
N VAL A 181 13.98 7.53 -0.79
CA VAL A 181 13.32 7.55 -2.09
C VAL A 181 13.40 6.17 -2.73
N LEU A 182 12.27 5.62 -3.11
CA LEU A 182 12.13 4.36 -3.82
C LEU A 182 11.90 4.68 -5.29
N GLY A 183 12.95 4.49 -6.09
CA GLY A 183 12.97 4.75 -7.53
C GLY A 183 13.04 3.45 -8.35
N PRO A 184 13.70 3.46 -9.52
CA PRO A 184 13.84 2.27 -10.36
C PRO A 184 14.35 1.04 -9.60
N GLY A 185 13.73 -0.12 -9.88
CA GLY A 185 14.09 -1.41 -9.27
C GLY A 185 13.54 -1.65 -7.85
N CYS A 186 12.87 -0.66 -7.25
CA CYS A 186 12.12 -0.85 -6.00
C CYS A 186 10.64 -1.15 -6.29
N HIS A 187 9.90 -1.53 -5.25
CA HIS A 187 8.47 -1.81 -5.32
C HIS A 187 7.80 -1.53 -3.97
N VAL A 188 6.52 -1.17 -3.99
CA VAL A 188 5.72 -1.04 -2.76
C VAL A 188 4.50 -1.95 -2.83
N PRO A 189 4.15 -2.67 -1.75
CA PRO A 189 2.88 -3.38 -1.73
C PRO A 189 1.72 -2.39 -1.73
N ALA A 190 0.67 -2.70 -2.47
CA ALA A 190 -0.52 -1.87 -2.56
C ALA A 190 -1.73 -2.54 -1.91
N PRO A 191 -2.68 -1.76 -1.38
CA PRO A 191 -3.95 -2.29 -0.88
C PRO A 191 -4.62 -3.21 -1.92
N PRO A 192 -5.20 -4.36 -1.52
CA PRO A 192 -5.43 -4.83 -0.16
C PRO A 192 -4.30 -5.71 0.40
N SER A 193 -3.08 -5.63 -0.14
CA SER A 193 -2.00 -6.55 0.22
C SER A 193 -1.49 -6.37 1.65
N ASP A 194 -1.09 -7.48 2.26
CA ASP A 194 -0.35 -7.48 3.51
C ASP A 194 1.11 -7.03 3.27
N HIS A 195 1.74 -6.44 4.29
CA HIS A 195 3.17 -6.15 4.28
C HIS A 195 3.90 -6.84 5.44
N GLY A 196 4.62 -7.93 5.12
CA GLY A 196 5.50 -8.63 6.06
C GLY A 196 4.80 -9.44 7.17
N GLY A 197 3.56 -9.86 6.94
CA GLY A 197 2.68 -10.52 7.91
C GLY A 197 2.21 -9.60 9.02
N ARG A 198 2.27 -8.26 8.83
CA ARG A 198 1.98 -7.25 9.87
C ARG A 198 0.59 -6.63 9.72
N GLY A 199 -0.16 -6.98 8.67
CA GLY A 199 -1.44 -6.38 8.33
C GLY A 199 -1.45 -5.78 6.93
N HIS A 200 -2.58 -5.17 6.57
CA HIS A 200 -2.79 -4.61 5.24
C HIS A 200 -2.21 -3.21 5.08
N VAL A 201 -1.65 -2.93 3.91
CA VAL A 201 -1.41 -1.56 3.45
C VAL A 201 -2.77 -0.87 3.28
N ARG A 202 -2.85 0.42 3.62
CA ARG A 202 -4.06 1.23 3.43
C ARG A 202 -3.75 2.53 2.70
N TRP A 203 -4.70 2.98 1.87
CA TRP A 203 -4.67 4.33 1.33
C TRP A 203 -5.09 5.32 2.40
N LEU A 204 -4.29 6.36 2.62
CA LEU A 204 -4.71 7.58 3.33
C LEU A 204 -5.24 8.62 2.35
N ARG A 205 -4.58 8.74 1.19
CA ARG A 205 -5.14 9.38 -0.01
C ARG A 205 -5.12 8.36 -1.15
N PRO A 206 -6.28 7.82 -1.57
CA PRO A 206 -6.32 6.89 -2.69
C PRO A 206 -5.94 7.60 -3.99
N PRO A 207 -5.51 6.85 -5.03
CA PRO A 207 -5.28 7.43 -6.34
C PRO A 207 -6.55 8.07 -6.92
N SER A 208 -6.36 9.22 -7.56
CA SER A 208 -7.35 9.84 -8.45
C SER A 208 -6.81 9.80 -9.89
N PRO A 209 -7.66 9.91 -10.93
CA PRO A 209 -7.19 9.86 -12.32
C PRO A 209 -6.08 10.88 -12.61
N GLU A 210 -6.22 12.11 -12.10
CA GLU A 210 -5.23 13.17 -12.26
C GLU A 210 -3.92 12.84 -11.56
N ALA A 211 -3.98 12.47 -10.28
CA ALA A 211 -2.79 12.24 -9.46
C ALA A 211 -2.07 10.93 -9.82
N ALA A 212 -2.78 9.96 -10.41
CA ALA A 212 -2.20 8.72 -10.92
C ALA A 212 -1.48 8.93 -12.25
N ALA A 213 -2.02 9.78 -13.14
CA ALA A 213 -1.41 10.11 -14.43
C ALA A 213 -0.25 11.11 -14.29
N ARG A 214 -0.35 12.07 -13.36
CA ARG A 214 0.66 13.10 -13.12
C ARG A 214 0.88 13.32 -11.62
N PRO A 215 1.64 12.43 -10.96
CA PRO A 215 2.01 12.62 -9.56
C PRO A 215 2.81 13.93 -9.36
N PRO A 216 2.76 14.56 -8.17
CA PRO A 216 3.48 15.80 -7.92
C PRO A 216 5.00 15.60 -7.90
N GLN A 217 5.76 16.64 -8.23
CA GLN A 217 7.22 16.60 -8.16
C GLN A 217 7.71 16.47 -6.72
N ALA A 218 8.77 15.68 -6.51
CA ALA A 218 9.32 15.41 -5.17
C ALA A 218 9.72 16.68 -4.40
N ARG A 219 10.28 17.68 -5.11
CA ARG A 219 10.67 18.98 -4.53
C ARG A 219 9.55 19.71 -3.79
N LEU A 220 8.29 19.47 -4.17
CA LEU A 220 7.13 20.12 -3.55
C LEU A 220 6.82 19.55 -2.16
N LEU A 221 7.21 18.29 -1.90
CA LEU A 221 6.92 17.58 -0.66
C LEU A 221 8.15 17.48 0.25
N LEU A 222 9.36 17.45 -0.33
CA LEU A 222 10.60 17.11 0.36
C LEU A 222 10.84 17.95 1.62
N GLY A 223 10.70 19.28 1.54
CA GLY A 223 10.92 20.16 2.68
C GLY A 223 9.95 19.91 3.84
N ALA A 224 8.66 19.74 3.54
CA ALA A 224 7.64 19.46 4.55
C ALA A 224 7.84 18.09 5.21
N LEU A 225 8.19 17.07 4.43
CA LEU A 225 8.50 15.72 4.92
C LEU A 225 9.75 15.73 5.81
N ALA A 226 10.83 16.38 5.35
CA ALA A 226 12.07 16.49 6.10
C ALA A 226 11.88 17.19 7.45
N TYR A 227 11.18 18.34 7.44
CA TYR A 227 10.85 19.08 8.65
C TYR A 227 10.04 18.24 9.65
N ALA A 228 9.01 17.53 9.15
CA ALA A 228 8.19 16.67 10.00
C ALA A 228 8.97 15.47 10.57
N CYS A 229 9.96 14.94 9.85
CA CYS A 229 10.85 13.89 10.35
C CYS A 229 11.80 14.45 11.41
N HIS A 230 12.39 15.62 11.18
CA HIS A 230 13.35 16.23 12.09
C HIS A 230 12.72 16.58 13.45
N THR A 231 11.56 17.23 13.45
CA THR A 231 10.79 17.55 14.67
C THR A 231 10.37 16.31 15.47
N ARG A 232 10.39 15.14 14.84
CA ARG A 232 10.09 13.86 15.48
C ARG A 232 11.32 13.21 16.13
N ALA A 233 12.47 13.32 15.49
CA ALA A 233 13.72 12.79 16.02
C ALA A 233 14.07 13.44 17.38
N GLY A 234 13.70 14.70 17.58
CA GLY A 234 13.86 15.40 18.88
C GLY A 234 12.92 14.95 20.00
N THR A 235 11.94 14.07 19.73
CA THR A 235 10.90 13.65 20.72
C THR A 235 10.89 12.15 21.04
N GLY A 236 11.90 11.38 20.61
CA GLY A 236 12.19 10.03 21.12
C GLY A 236 12.02 8.87 20.13
N GLY A 237 12.99 7.95 20.18
CA GLY A 237 12.97 6.57 19.64
C GLY A 237 13.16 6.41 18.13
N ALA A 238 14.20 5.66 17.72
CA ALA A 238 14.41 5.26 16.33
C ALA A 238 13.17 4.51 15.79
N PRO A 239 12.62 4.91 14.63
CA PRO A 239 11.42 4.28 14.10
C PRO A 239 11.72 2.83 13.69
N PRO A 240 10.78 1.88 13.90
CA PRO A 240 10.94 0.54 13.37
C PRO A 240 11.09 0.58 11.85
N HIS A 241 12.04 -0.20 11.32
CA HIS A 241 12.20 -0.40 9.90
C HIS A 241 11.25 -1.51 9.44
N GLY A 242 10.42 -1.22 8.44
CA GLY A 242 9.71 -2.26 7.70
C GLY A 242 10.69 -3.13 6.91
N PRO A 243 10.28 -4.32 6.44
CA PRO A 243 11.11 -5.11 5.53
C PRO A 243 11.51 -4.26 4.32
N PRO A 244 12.73 -4.42 3.79
CA PRO A 244 13.22 -3.57 2.72
C PRO A 244 12.35 -3.72 1.45
N LEU A 245 12.07 -2.59 0.80
CA LEU A 245 11.22 -2.45 -0.38
C LEU A 245 12.02 -2.30 -1.69
N GLY A 246 13.35 -2.47 -1.61
CA GLY A 246 14.27 -2.30 -2.73
C GLY A 246 14.71 -3.63 -3.34
N PRO A 247 15.62 -3.61 -4.33
CA PRO A 247 16.22 -4.82 -4.84
C PRO A 247 16.84 -5.59 -3.67
N LEU A 248 16.50 -6.88 -3.56
CA LEU A 248 17.16 -7.78 -2.62
C LEU A 248 18.64 -7.78 -3.01
N VAL A 249 19.50 -7.17 -2.20
CA VAL A 249 20.93 -7.43 -2.29
C VAL A 249 21.06 -8.91 -1.94
N GLY A 250 21.40 -9.73 -2.95
CA GLY A 250 21.65 -11.15 -2.73
C GLY A 250 22.72 -11.34 -1.65
N PRO A 251 22.81 -12.53 -1.01
CA PRO A 251 23.91 -12.79 -0.10
C PRO A 251 25.21 -12.47 -0.83
N ARG A 252 26.04 -11.61 -0.23
CA ARG A 252 27.40 -11.39 -0.71
C ARG A 252 28.09 -12.76 -0.65
N GLY A 253 28.33 -13.35 -1.81
CA GLY A 253 29.21 -14.50 -1.95
C GLY A 253 30.64 -14.10 -1.64
#